data_AF-A0A0S8KJS0-F1
#
_entry.id   AF-A0A0S8KJS0-F1
#
_cell.length_a   1.000
_cell.length_b   1.000
_cell.length_c   1.000
_cell.angle_alpha   90.00
_cell.angle_beta   90.00
_cell.angle_gamma   90.00
#
_symmetry.space_group_name_H-M   'P 1'
#
loop_
_entity.id
_entity.type
_entity.pdbx_description
1 polymer ?
#
loop_
_entity_poly.entity_id
_entity_poly.type
_entity_poly.pdbx_seq_one_letter_code
_entity_poly.pdbx_strand_id
1 'polypeptide(L)'
;MSRLNIKVLAQNSPFLPRNQDGQILIADYSPVPGSGIKGVKFVPDAVFAIADSVVGKACLFFLEVDSGTETIASPKRDMTDIRQKIVNYKWYFQSSYYKRYKEVFGANLCGFRLLFLTNTNGRLVALCKLTQEMKPSNFVWLTECGRLFADGAAAEIWAKGGDLRGPQGSIFGSLCCEAPVF
;
A
#
# COMPACT_ATOMS: atom_id res chain seq x y z
N MET A 1 2.75 1.41 29.03
CA MET A 1 3.13 1.64 27.62
C MET A 1 2.11 0.94 26.74
N SER A 2 1.62 1.57 25.67
CA SER A 2 0.72 0.89 24.73
C SER A 2 1.50 -0.20 23.98
N ARG A 3 0.89 -1.38 23.85
CA ARG A 3 1.49 -2.52 23.11
C ARG A 3 1.64 -2.24 21.62
N LEU A 4 0.70 -1.47 21.06
CA LEU A 4 0.70 -1.07 19.66
C LEU A 4 1.21 0.35 19.51
N ASN A 5 2.08 0.55 18.53
CA ASN A 5 2.58 1.85 18.09
C ASN A 5 2.28 2.02 16.60
N ILE A 6 1.75 3.19 16.22
CA ILE A 6 1.46 3.52 14.84
C ILE A 6 2.25 4.77 14.47
N LYS A 7 2.99 4.70 13.36
CA LYS A 7 3.69 5.84 12.79
C LYS A 7 3.28 6.00 11.34
N VAL A 8 2.95 7.23 10.96
CA VAL A 8 2.40 7.59 9.65
C VAL A 8 3.29 8.64 8.99
N LEU A 9 3.60 8.44 7.71
CA LEU A 9 4.33 9.34 6.84
C LEU A 9 3.43 9.66 5.65
N ALA A 10 2.76 10.80 5.68
CA ALA A 10 1.87 11.24 4.60
C ALA A 10 2.58 12.19 3.64
N GLN A 11 2.32 12.06 2.34
CA GLN A 11 2.94 12.86 1.28
C GLN A 11 2.70 14.37 1.45
N ASN A 12 1.51 14.73 1.92
CA ASN A 12 1.10 16.11 2.16
C ASN A 12 1.51 16.65 3.54
N SER A 13 2.24 15.87 4.35
CA SER A 13 2.68 16.33 5.67
C SER A 13 3.87 17.29 5.53
N PRO A 14 3.84 18.47 6.19
CA PRO A 14 4.98 19.38 6.21
C PRO A 14 6.18 18.81 7.00
N PHE A 15 5.95 17.76 7.80
CA PHE A 15 6.98 17.10 8.61
C PHE A 15 7.52 15.82 7.97
N LEU A 16 7.21 15.58 6.69
CA LEU A 16 7.68 14.40 5.98
C LEU A 16 9.21 14.46 5.83
N PRO A 17 9.95 13.49 6.40
CA PRO A 17 11.40 13.50 6.34
C PRO A 17 11.92 13.40 4.90
N ARG A 18 13.11 13.94 4.68
CA ARG A 18 13.87 13.77 3.45
C ARG A 18 15.11 12.92 3.72
N ASN A 19 15.53 12.14 2.73
CA ASN A 19 16.79 11.42 2.80
C ASN A 19 17.98 12.38 2.63
N GLN A 20 19.21 11.85 2.70
CA GLN A 20 20.44 12.63 2.58
C GLN A 20 20.54 13.37 1.23
N ASP A 21 19.90 12.85 0.18
CA ASP A 21 19.83 13.46 -1.15
C ASP A 21 18.71 14.50 -1.29
N GLY A 22 18.02 14.85 -0.20
CA GLY A 22 16.89 15.80 -0.19
C GLY A 22 15.61 15.24 -0.81
N GLN A 23 15.56 13.95 -1.17
CA GLN A 23 14.38 13.29 -1.71
C GLN A 23 13.40 12.94 -0.58
N ILE A 24 12.10 13.01 -0.90
CA ILE A 24 11.03 12.62 0.02
C ILE A 24 11.23 11.16 0.45
N LEU A 25 11.21 10.88 1.76
CA LEU A 25 11.51 9.56 2.30
C LEU A 25 10.59 8.45 1.76
N ILE A 26 9.35 8.78 1.38
CA ILE A 26 8.38 7.80 0.87
C ILE A 26 8.39 7.68 -0.66
N ALA A 27 9.23 8.44 -1.38
CA ALA A 27 9.37 8.29 -2.81
C ALA A 27 10.30 7.11 -3.15
N ASP A 28 9.86 6.25 -4.06
CA ASP A 28 10.62 5.09 -4.54
C ASP A 28 10.66 5.07 -6.07
N TYR A 29 11.47 4.17 -6.64
CA TYR A 29 11.65 4.03 -8.08
C TYR A 29 11.56 2.55 -8.47
N SER A 30 10.74 2.20 -9.46
CA SER A 30 10.71 0.87 -10.07
C SER A 30 11.45 0.88 -11.41
N PRO A 31 12.20 -0.17 -11.77
CA PRO A 31 12.95 -0.20 -13.01
C PRO A 31 12.02 -0.14 -14.22
N VAL A 32 12.47 0.51 -15.29
CA VAL A 32 11.84 0.41 -16.61
C VAL A 32 12.61 -0.64 -17.40
N PRO A 33 12.03 -1.82 -17.69
CA PRO A 33 12.73 -2.86 -18.45
C PRO A 33 13.21 -2.32 -19.80
N GLY A 34 14.52 -2.49 -20.08
CA GLY A 34 15.12 -2.19 -21.38
C GLY A 34 15.51 -0.73 -21.66
N SER A 35 15.38 0.21 -20.70
CA SER A 35 15.61 1.64 -20.99
C SER A 35 16.96 2.21 -20.52
N GLY A 36 17.62 1.59 -19.54
CA GLY A 36 18.83 2.17 -18.92
C GLY A 36 18.60 3.50 -18.15
N ILE A 37 17.36 3.97 -18.04
CA ILE A 37 16.98 5.23 -17.35
C ILE A 37 16.72 4.95 -15.86
N LYS A 38 16.95 5.96 -15.00
CA LYS A 38 16.40 6.02 -13.64
C LYS A 38 14.91 5.66 -13.69
N GLY A 39 14.51 4.68 -12.87
CA GLY A 39 13.19 4.03 -12.91
C GLY A 39 11.97 4.97 -12.85
N VAL A 40 10.78 4.40 -12.97
CA VAL A 40 9.51 5.12 -12.74
C VAL A 40 9.43 5.48 -11.26
N LYS A 41 9.51 6.77 -10.96
CA LYS A 41 9.28 7.28 -9.60
C LYS A 41 7.84 6.94 -9.20
N PHE A 42 7.59 6.48 -7.99
CA PHE A 42 6.24 6.41 -7.43
C PHE A 42 6.26 6.91 -5.99
N VAL A 43 5.21 7.62 -5.61
CA VAL A 43 5.06 8.21 -4.27
C VAL A 43 3.66 7.84 -3.78
N PRO A 44 3.53 7.06 -2.69
CA PRO A 44 2.24 6.79 -2.07
C PRO A 44 1.70 8.05 -1.39
N ASP A 45 0.38 8.14 -1.25
CA ASP A 45 -0.26 9.20 -0.45
C ASP A 45 0.15 9.10 1.02
N ALA A 46 0.33 7.89 1.54
CA ALA A 46 0.94 7.66 2.84
C ALA A 46 1.65 6.31 2.96
N VAL A 47 2.64 6.26 3.84
CA VAL A 47 3.24 5.01 4.34
C VAL A 47 3.08 4.98 5.84
N PHE A 48 2.60 3.88 6.38
CA PHE A 48 2.49 3.72 7.82
C PHE A 48 2.80 2.31 8.27
N ALA A 49 3.20 2.18 9.53
CA ALA A 49 3.42 0.89 10.14
C ALA A 49 2.66 0.77 11.46
N ILE A 50 2.13 -0.42 11.71
CA ILE A 50 1.55 -0.82 13.00
C ILE A 50 2.53 -1.81 13.62
N ALA A 51 3.20 -1.40 14.69
CA ALA A 51 4.21 -2.18 15.38
C ALA A 51 3.69 -2.72 16.71
N ASP A 52 3.97 -3.99 17.00
CA ASP A 52 3.84 -4.56 18.34
C ASP A 52 5.19 -4.42 19.05
N SER A 53 5.26 -3.53 20.04
CA SER A 53 6.50 -3.21 20.76
C SER A 53 6.99 -4.35 21.65
N VAL A 54 6.15 -5.34 21.97
CA VAL A 54 6.53 -6.50 22.78
C VAL A 54 7.17 -7.58 21.90
N VAL A 55 6.64 -7.79 20.69
CA VAL A 55 7.11 -8.84 19.77
C VAL A 55 8.19 -8.34 18.80
N GLY A 56 8.36 -7.02 18.66
CA GLY A 56 9.35 -6.41 17.77
C GLY A 56 9.04 -6.59 16.28
N LYS A 57 7.76 -6.80 15.95
CA LYS A 57 7.25 -6.98 14.59
C LYS A 57 6.37 -5.80 14.18
N ALA A 58 6.41 -5.46 12.90
CA ALA A 58 5.52 -4.44 12.35
C ALA A 58 4.90 -4.87 11.02
N CYS A 59 3.64 -4.45 10.84
CA CYS A 59 2.94 -4.51 9.57
C CYS A 59 3.15 -3.18 8.84
N LEU A 60 3.76 -3.21 7.65
CA LEU A 60 3.93 -2.03 6.80
C LEU A 60 2.76 -1.91 5.82
N PHE A 61 2.30 -0.68 5.62
CA PHE A 61 1.21 -0.35 4.71
C PHE A 61 1.61 0.82 3.82
N PHE A 62 1.30 0.69 2.54
CA PHE A 62 1.30 1.78 1.57
C PHE A 62 -0.15 2.14 1.27
N LEU A 63 -0.47 3.42 1.24
CA LEU A 63 -1.80 3.94 1.01
C LEU A 63 -1.84 4.73 -0.30
N GLU A 64 -2.82 4.42 -1.13
CA GLU A 64 -3.17 5.14 -2.36
C GLU A 64 -4.65 5.55 -2.27
N VAL A 65 -4.94 6.83 -2.40
CA VAL A 65 -6.28 7.42 -2.41
C VAL A 65 -6.67 7.71 -3.85
N ASP A 66 -7.43 6.81 -4.44
CA ASP A 66 -7.97 6.97 -5.79
C ASP A 66 -9.22 7.84 -5.76
N SER A 67 -9.01 9.12 -6.07
CA SER A 67 -10.08 10.12 -6.20
C SER A 67 -10.87 10.02 -7.52
N GLY A 68 -10.62 8.98 -8.34
CA GLY A 68 -11.27 8.79 -9.64
C GLY A 68 -10.59 9.55 -10.79
N THR A 69 -9.47 10.21 -10.52
CA THR A 69 -8.66 10.93 -11.51
C THR A 69 -7.69 10.02 -12.26
N GLU A 70 -7.49 8.80 -11.77
CA GLU A 70 -6.56 7.83 -12.35
C GLU A 70 -7.27 6.94 -13.38
N THR A 71 -6.57 6.58 -14.45
CA THR A 71 -7.03 5.57 -15.42
C THR A 71 -6.89 4.17 -14.82
N ILE A 72 -7.92 3.34 -14.93
CA ILE A 72 -7.88 1.96 -14.37
C ILE A 72 -6.88 1.08 -15.12
N ALA A 73 -6.85 1.22 -16.44
CA ALA A 73 -5.89 0.57 -17.32
C ALA A 73 -5.79 1.44 -18.59
N SER A 74 -4.58 1.85 -18.95
CA SER A 74 -4.30 2.54 -20.20
C SER A 74 -3.39 1.67 -21.06
N PRO A 75 -3.54 1.67 -22.40
CA PRO A 75 -2.55 1.07 -23.29
C PRO A 75 -1.17 1.75 -23.18
N LYS A 76 -1.14 3.01 -22.71
CA LYS A 76 0.10 3.75 -22.42
C LYS A 76 0.47 3.53 -20.95
N ARG A 77 1.75 3.19 -20.71
CA ARG A 77 2.33 3.07 -19.36
C ARG A 77 2.48 4.46 -18.74
N ASP A 78 1.38 5.08 -18.37
CA ASP A 78 1.37 6.32 -17.60
C ASP A 78 1.21 5.99 -16.12
N MET A 79 1.85 6.77 -15.24
CA MET A 79 1.78 6.59 -13.79
C MET A 79 0.38 6.78 -13.19
N THR A 80 -0.52 7.37 -13.97
CA THR A 80 -1.95 7.46 -13.67
C THR A 80 -2.67 6.13 -13.93
N ASP A 81 -1.96 5.08 -14.32
CA ASP A 81 -2.49 3.72 -14.49
C ASP A 81 -2.33 2.91 -13.19
N ILE A 82 -3.47 2.60 -12.55
CA ILE A 82 -3.51 1.81 -11.32
C ILE A 82 -2.92 0.41 -11.54
N ARG A 83 -3.08 -0.18 -12.72
CA ARG A 83 -2.44 -1.45 -13.08
C ARG A 83 -0.92 -1.33 -12.98
N GLN A 84 -0.35 -0.25 -13.53
CA GLN A 84 1.09 -0.03 -13.49
C GLN A 84 1.58 0.26 -12.06
N LYS A 85 0.79 0.99 -11.24
CA LYS A 85 1.08 1.14 -9.80
C LYS A 85 1.16 -0.21 -9.09
N ILE A 86 0.16 -1.08 -9.27
CA ILE A 86 0.15 -2.43 -8.66
C ILE A 86 1.37 -3.24 -9.11
N VAL A 87 1.75 -3.17 -10.40
CA VAL A 87 2.97 -3.83 -10.91
C VAL A 87 4.24 -3.28 -10.25
N ASN A 88 4.34 -1.96 -10.07
CA ASN A 88 5.47 -1.32 -9.42
C ASN A 88 5.61 -1.76 -7.96
N TYR A 89 4.51 -1.79 -7.21
CA TYR A 89 4.49 -2.29 -5.83
C TYR A 89 4.82 -3.78 -5.75
N LYS A 90 4.31 -4.60 -6.67
CA LYS A 90 4.65 -6.03 -6.75
C LYS A 90 6.15 -6.23 -6.91
N TRP A 91 6.78 -5.49 -7.84
CA TRP A 91 8.22 -5.52 -8.02
C TRP A 91 8.96 -5.05 -6.76
N TYR A 92 8.50 -3.96 -6.14
CA TYR A 92 9.10 -3.37 -4.94
C TYR A 92 9.05 -4.31 -3.73
N PHE A 93 7.98 -5.09 -3.61
CA PHE A 93 7.88 -6.16 -2.64
C PHE A 93 8.90 -7.27 -2.94
N GLN A 94 8.95 -7.75 -4.18
CA GLN A 94 9.83 -8.84 -4.58
C GLN A 94 11.32 -8.48 -4.43
N SER A 95 11.70 -7.23 -4.65
CA SER A 95 13.06 -6.73 -4.46
C SER A 95 13.45 -6.54 -2.98
N SER A 96 12.50 -6.70 -2.04
CA SER A 96 12.70 -6.41 -0.61
C SER A 96 13.13 -4.96 -0.28
N TYR A 97 13.00 -4.02 -1.22
CA TYR A 97 13.43 -2.64 -1.01
C TYR A 97 12.65 -1.92 0.10
N TYR A 98 11.41 -2.35 0.35
CA TYR A 98 10.60 -1.90 1.50
C TYR A 98 11.29 -2.13 2.86
N LYS A 99 12.30 -3.01 2.96
CA LYS A 99 13.04 -3.22 4.22
C LYS A 99 13.81 -1.98 4.67
N ARG A 100 14.02 -0.97 3.82
CA ARG A 100 14.58 0.32 4.22
C ARG A 100 13.75 1.02 5.31
N TYR A 101 12.46 0.71 5.41
CA TYR A 101 11.58 1.23 6.44
C TYR A 101 11.80 0.61 7.83
N LYS A 102 12.63 -0.44 7.96
CA LYS A 102 12.95 -1.04 9.27
C LYS A 102 13.57 -0.02 10.23
N GLU A 103 14.49 0.80 9.75
CA GLU A 103 15.14 1.85 10.56
C GLU A 103 14.15 2.97 10.90
N VAL A 104 13.28 3.31 9.94
CA VAL A 104 12.27 4.37 10.10
C VAL A 104 11.24 4.03 11.18
N PHE A 105 10.84 2.75 11.27
CA PHE A 105 9.82 2.27 12.20
C PHE A 105 10.37 1.48 13.40
N GLY A 106 11.68 1.22 13.45
CA GLY A 106 12.32 0.52 14.56
C GLY A 106 11.86 -0.93 14.75
N ALA A 107 11.42 -1.62 13.69
CA ALA A 107 10.82 -2.94 13.80
C ALA A 107 11.16 -3.83 12.59
N ASN A 108 11.10 -5.16 12.80
CA ASN A 108 11.27 -6.11 11.71
C ASN A 108 10.04 -6.13 10.78
N LEU A 109 10.32 -6.11 9.48
CA LEU A 109 9.34 -6.14 8.40
C LEU A 109 9.46 -7.42 7.58
N CYS A 110 8.35 -8.12 7.40
CA CYS A 110 8.24 -9.35 6.60
C CYS A 110 7.57 -9.12 5.23
N GLY A 111 7.06 -7.92 4.99
CA GLY A 111 6.31 -7.56 3.79
C GLY A 111 5.56 -6.24 4.02
N PHE A 112 4.72 -5.88 3.05
CA PHE A 112 3.76 -4.80 3.19
C PHE A 112 2.43 -5.13 2.51
N ARG A 113 1.38 -4.40 2.89
CA ARG A 113 0.11 -4.37 2.15
C ARG A 113 -0.06 -3.04 1.43
N LEU A 114 -0.55 -3.10 0.21
CA LEU A 114 -0.98 -1.96 -0.57
C LEU A 114 -2.47 -1.75 -0.34
N LEU A 115 -2.82 -0.61 0.24
CA LEU A 115 -4.18 -0.21 0.53
C LEU A 115 -4.64 0.79 -0.53
N PHE A 116 -5.76 0.49 -1.19
CA PHE A 116 -6.46 1.44 -2.04
C PHE A 116 -7.73 1.93 -1.35
N LEU A 117 -7.89 3.25 -1.32
CA LEU A 117 -9.12 3.92 -0.94
C LEU A 117 -9.78 4.52 -2.16
N THR A 118 -11.05 4.23 -2.33
CA THR A 118 -11.84 4.76 -3.44
C THR A 118 -12.94 5.67 -2.90
N ASN A 119 -13.29 6.70 -3.66
CA ASN A 119 -14.37 7.62 -3.27
C ASN A 119 -15.78 7.10 -3.61
N THR A 120 -15.89 6.06 -4.42
CA THR A 120 -17.19 5.49 -4.80
C THR A 120 -17.13 3.96 -4.85
N ASN A 121 -18.23 3.32 -4.48
CA ASN A 121 -18.39 1.87 -4.63
C ASN A 121 -18.22 1.39 -6.08
N GLY A 122 -18.65 2.16 -7.09
CA GLY A 122 -18.45 1.79 -8.50
C GLY A 122 -16.97 1.66 -8.86
N ARG A 123 -16.15 2.56 -8.32
CA ARG A 123 -14.69 2.51 -8.48
C ARG A 123 -14.06 1.36 -7.70
N LEU A 124 -14.51 1.12 -6.47
CA LEU A 124 -14.11 -0.05 -5.68
C LEU A 124 -14.30 -1.35 -6.46
N VAL A 125 -15.50 -1.57 -7.00
CA VAL A 125 -15.83 -2.77 -7.79
C VAL A 125 -14.90 -2.93 -8.99
N ALA A 126 -14.62 -1.84 -9.71
CA ALA A 126 -13.74 -1.87 -10.87
C ALA A 126 -12.29 -2.21 -10.50
N LEU A 127 -11.75 -1.64 -9.41
CA LEU A 127 -10.39 -1.95 -8.95
C LEU A 127 -10.27 -3.35 -8.35
N CYS A 128 -11.31 -3.82 -7.66
CA CYS A 128 -11.41 -5.21 -7.19
C CYS A 128 -11.34 -6.18 -8.37
N LYS A 129 -12.11 -5.91 -9.44
CA LYS A 129 -12.07 -6.70 -10.69
C LYS A 129 -10.68 -6.68 -11.33
N LEU A 130 -10.06 -5.50 -11.49
CA LEU A 130 -8.70 -5.38 -12.01
C LEU A 130 -7.71 -6.22 -11.20
N THR A 131 -7.77 -6.12 -9.86
CA THR A 131 -6.87 -6.86 -8.96
C THR A 131 -7.04 -8.37 -9.13
N GLN A 132 -8.27 -8.85 -9.28
CA GLN A 132 -8.56 -10.26 -9.54
C GLN A 132 -8.05 -10.72 -10.92
N GLU A 133 -8.14 -9.88 -11.95
CA GLU A 133 -7.61 -10.16 -13.29
C GLU A 133 -6.08 -10.24 -13.33
N MET A 134 -5.38 -9.48 -12.46
CA MET A 134 -3.92 -9.44 -12.38
C MET A 134 -3.27 -10.66 -11.67
N LYS A 135 -4.04 -11.74 -11.51
CA LYS A 135 -3.87 -12.82 -10.52
C LYS A 135 -4.11 -12.29 -9.09
N PRO A 136 -5.14 -12.78 -8.38
CA PRO A 136 -5.43 -12.34 -7.03
C PRO A 136 -4.20 -12.52 -6.14
N SER A 137 -3.86 -11.49 -5.38
CA SER A 137 -2.75 -11.53 -4.43
C SER A 137 -3.18 -10.90 -3.12
N ASN A 138 -2.74 -11.47 -2.01
CA ASN A 138 -3.18 -11.03 -0.69
C ASN A 138 -2.46 -9.75 -0.21
N PHE A 139 -1.65 -9.12 -1.06
CA PHE A 139 -0.96 -7.87 -0.74
C PHE A 139 -1.78 -6.62 -1.11
N VAL A 140 -2.74 -6.67 -2.04
CA VAL A 140 -3.58 -5.53 -2.43
C VAL A 140 -4.93 -5.60 -1.73
N TRP A 141 -5.30 -4.55 -1.00
CA TRP A 141 -6.49 -4.47 -0.17
C TRP A 141 -7.25 -3.21 -0.53
N LEU A 142 -8.57 -3.30 -0.71
CA LEU A 142 -9.36 -2.18 -1.23
C LEU A 142 -10.57 -1.89 -0.35
N THR A 143 -10.91 -0.62 -0.17
CA THR A 143 -12.18 -0.22 0.43
C THR A 143 -12.64 1.15 -0.07
N GLU A 144 -13.79 1.61 0.41
CA GLU A 144 -14.34 2.93 0.12
C GLU A 144 -14.11 3.89 1.29
N CYS A 145 -13.79 5.15 0.99
CA CYS A 145 -13.57 6.21 1.98
C CYS A 145 -14.74 6.33 2.97
N GLY A 146 -15.99 6.19 2.51
CA GLY A 146 -17.18 6.25 3.37
C GLY A 146 -17.14 5.23 4.52
N ARG A 147 -16.62 4.02 4.27
CA ARG A 147 -16.51 2.96 5.29
C ARG A 147 -15.43 3.24 6.31
N LEU A 148 -14.35 3.91 5.93
CA LEU A 148 -13.33 4.33 6.90
C LEU A 148 -13.90 5.27 7.96
N PHE A 149 -14.76 6.21 7.57
CA PHE A 149 -15.35 7.17 8.50
C PHE A 149 -16.50 6.58 9.31
N ALA A 150 -17.29 5.68 8.72
CA ALA A 150 -18.41 5.04 9.39
C ALA A 150 -17.97 3.92 10.35
N ASP A 151 -17.09 3.03 9.89
CA ASP A 151 -16.74 1.79 10.58
C ASP A 151 -15.35 1.86 11.26
N GLY A 152 -14.49 2.78 10.79
CA GLY A 152 -13.11 2.91 11.24
C GLY A 152 -12.12 2.10 10.39
N ALA A 153 -10.89 2.59 10.26
CA ALA A 153 -9.84 1.96 9.45
C ALA A 153 -9.50 0.51 9.87
N ALA A 154 -9.73 0.19 11.14
CA ALA A 154 -9.46 -1.11 11.73
C ALA A 154 -10.61 -2.13 11.58
N ALA A 155 -11.78 -1.72 11.08
CA ALA A 155 -12.90 -2.63 10.90
C ALA A 155 -12.65 -3.64 9.76
N GLU A 156 -13.48 -4.67 9.68
CA GLU A 156 -13.45 -5.68 8.62
C GLU A 156 -14.07 -5.13 7.32
N ILE A 157 -13.41 -4.14 6.73
CA ILE A 157 -13.91 -3.37 5.58
C ILE A 157 -13.06 -3.53 4.32
N TRP A 158 -11.94 -4.25 4.42
CA TRP A 158 -10.95 -4.33 3.35
C TRP A 158 -11.13 -5.58 2.49
N ALA A 159 -11.39 -5.38 1.20
CA ALA A 159 -11.49 -6.44 0.20
C ALA A 159 -10.09 -6.96 -0.12
N LYS A 160 -9.74 -8.10 0.46
CA LYS A 160 -8.41 -8.73 0.30
C LYS A 160 -8.26 -9.29 -1.10
N GLY A 161 -7.20 -8.90 -1.80
CA GLY A 161 -6.96 -9.28 -3.19
C GLY A 161 -8.06 -8.86 -4.17
N GLY A 162 -8.94 -7.92 -3.77
CA GLY A 162 -10.11 -7.55 -4.56
C GLY A 162 -11.29 -8.52 -4.50
N ASP A 163 -11.32 -9.46 -3.54
CA ASP A 163 -12.49 -10.31 -3.33
C ASP A 163 -13.55 -9.60 -2.46
N LEU A 164 -14.60 -9.07 -3.11
CA LEU A 164 -15.74 -8.45 -2.45
C LEU A 164 -16.75 -9.46 -1.90
N ARG A 165 -16.69 -10.72 -2.33
CA ARG A 165 -17.64 -11.77 -1.94
C ARG A 165 -17.12 -12.57 -0.75
N GLY A 166 -15.80 -12.65 -0.60
CA GLY A 166 -15.15 -13.30 0.53
C GLY A 166 -15.15 -12.46 1.81
N PRO A 167 -14.63 -13.04 2.92
CA PRO A 167 -14.48 -12.35 4.19
C PRO A 167 -13.56 -11.12 4.04
N GLN A 168 -14.05 -9.98 4.50
CA GLN A 168 -13.29 -8.73 4.51
C GLN A 168 -12.21 -8.76 5.59
N GLY A 169 -11.12 -8.03 5.39
CA GLY A 169 -9.99 -7.96 6.31
C GLY A 169 -10.02 -6.73 7.20
N SER A 170 -9.34 -6.83 8.35
CA SER A 170 -8.94 -5.70 9.19
C SER A 170 -7.43 -5.46 9.05
N ILE A 171 -7.00 -4.20 9.04
CA ILE A 171 -5.56 -3.86 9.06
C ILE A 171 -4.90 -4.19 10.41
N PHE A 172 -5.67 -4.35 11.49
CA PHE A 172 -5.16 -4.84 12.76
C PHE A 172 -5.10 -6.38 12.79
N GLY A 173 -6.16 -7.07 12.33
CA GLY A 173 -6.23 -8.54 12.32
C GLY A 173 -5.70 -9.18 13.61
N SER A 174 -5.05 -10.36 13.51
CA SER A 174 -4.30 -10.97 14.63
C SER A 174 -2.85 -10.45 14.77
N LEU A 175 -2.53 -9.28 14.18
CA LEU A 175 -1.19 -8.68 14.05
C LEU A 175 -0.21 -9.44 13.12
N CYS A 176 -0.72 -9.88 11.96
CA CYS A 176 -0.04 -10.47 10.78
C CYS A 176 1.24 -11.30 11.03
N CYS A 177 1.06 -12.60 11.28
CA CYS A 177 2.14 -13.59 11.33
C CYS A 177 2.63 -14.04 9.95
N GLU A 178 1.87 -13.78 8.89
CA GLU A 178 2.11 -14.32 7.55
C GLU A 178 2.52 -13.24 6.55
N ALA A 179 3.53 -13.56 5.73
CA ALA A 179 3.90 -12.71 4.61
C ALA A 179 2.78 -12.70 3.55
N PRO A 180 2.49 -11.56 2.92
CA PRO A 180 1.58 -11.52 1.79
C PRO A 180 2.00 -12.49 0.68
N VAL A 181 1.04 -13.24 0.14
CA VAL A 181 1.25 -14.22 -0.95
C VAL A 181 0.81 -13.65 -2.31
N PHE A 182 1.49 -14.08 -3.38
CA PHE A 182 1.30 -13.63 -4.78
C PHE A 182 0.68 -14.67 -5.69
#